data_AF-A0A831W8Q9-F1
#
_entry.id   AF-A0A831W8Q9-F1
#
_cell.length_a   1.000
_cell.length_b   1.000
_cell.length_c   1.000
_cell.angle_alpha   90.00
_cell.angle_beta   90.00
_cell.angle_gamma   90.00
#
_symmetry.space_group_name_H-M   'P 1'
#
loop_
_entity.id
_entity.type
_entity.pdbx_description
1 polymer ?
#
loop_
_entity_poly.entity_id
_entity_poly.type
_entity_poly.pdbx_seq_one_letter_code
_entity_poly.pdbx_strand_id
1 'polypeptide(L)' 'MDEERLRRLALAVLETEATAVRALTTRIDAAFLRACRYMLECGGRVVVLGMGKSGHIGGKIA' A
#
# COMPACT_ATOMS: atom_id res chain seq x y z
N MET A 1 -28.51 -9.24 12.07
CA MET A 1 -27.59 -9.57 10.97
C MET A 1 -27.22 -11.03 11.13
N ASP A 2 -27.31 -11.81 10.07
CA ASP A 2 -26.96 -13.24 10.07
C ASP A 2 -25.44 -13.42 10.21
N GLU A 3 -24.98 -14.24 11.16
CA GLU A 3 -23.56 -14.48 11.46
C GLU A 3 -22.81 -15.01 10.22
N GLU A 4 -23.46 -15.86 9.43
CA GLU A 4 -22.89 -16.39 8.20
C GLU A 4 -22.64 -15.29 7.15
N ARG A 5 -23.56 -14.31 7.07
CA ARG A 5 -23.39 -13.13 6.20
C ARG A 5 -22.21 -12.27 6.66
N LEU A 6 -22.05 -12.08 7.98
CA LEU A 6 -20.93 -11.28 8.52
C LEU A 6 -19.59 -11.97 8.24
N ARG A 7 -19.49 -13.28 8.48
CA ARG A 7 -18.30 -14.08 8.19
C ARG A 7 -17.92 -14.00 6.72
N ARG A 8 -18.89 -14.17 5.82
CA ARG A 8 -18.66 -14.08 4.37
C ARG A 8 -18.14 -12.71 3.95
N LEU A 9 -18.67 -11.63 4.51
CA LEU A 9 -18.21 -10.27 4.21
C LEU A 9 -16.78 -10.02 4.71
N ALA A 10 -16.46 -10.46 5.92
CA ALA A 10 -15.10 -10.33 6.46
C ALA A 10 -14.07 -11.06 5.59
N LEU A 11 -14.37 -12.30 5.19
CA LEU A 11 -13.51 -13.07 4.28
C LEU A 11 -13.39 -12.38 2.92
N ALA A 12 -14.50 -11.87 2.36
CA ALA A 12 -14.48 -11.20 1.06
C ALA A 12 -13.59 -9.95 1.05
N VAL A 13 -13.58 -9.16 2.14
CA VAL A 13 -12.68 -8.01 2.27
C VAL A 13 -11.22 -8.45 2.25
N LEU A 14 -10.87 -9.44 3.08
CA LEU A 14 -9.50 -9.96 3.15
C LEU A 14 -9.02 -10.52 1.81
N GLU A 15 -9.85 -11.30 1.12
CA GLU A 15 -9.52 -11.84 -0.21
C GLU A 15 -9.32 -10.75 -1.26
N THR A 16 -10.16 -9.70 -1.21
CA THR A 16 -10.05 -8.54 -2.12
C THR A 16 -8.74 -7.80 -1.89
N GLU A 17 -8.40 -7.52 -0.63
CA GLU A 17 -7.15 -6.85 -0.26
C GLU A 17 -5.92 -7.69 -0.61
N ALA A 18 -5.94 -8.99 -0.31
CA ALA A 18 -4.86 -9.91 -0.65
C ALA A 18 -4.63 -9.99 -2.17
N THR A 19 -5.70 -10.01 -2.96
CA THR A 19 -5.63 -9.97 -4.42
C THR A 19 -5.02 -8.66 -4.92
N ALA A 20 -5.43 -7.52 -4.35
CA ALA A 20 -4.88 -6.22 -4.70
C ALA A 20 -3.38 -6.13 -4.40
N VAL A 21 -2.93 -6.63 -3.24
CA VAL A 21 -1.51 -6.68 -2.87
C VAL A 21 -0.73 -7.60 -3.81
N ARG A 22 -1.25 -8.79 -4.11
CA ARG A 22 -0.60 -9.72 -5.06
C ARG A 22 -0.40 -9.11 -6.44
N ALA A 23 -1.36 -8.31 -6.92
CA ALA A 23 -1.26 -7.64 -8.21
C ALA A 23 -0.09 -6.63 -8.28
N LEU A 24 0.35 -6.08 -7.15
CA LEU A 24 1.47 -5.13 -7.08
C LEU A 24 2.81 -5.75 -7.47
N THR A 25 2.94 -7.08 -7.48
CA THR A 25 4.17 -7.77 -7.92
C THR A 25 4.61 -7.33 -9.31
N THR A 26 3.67 -7.07 -10.21
CA THR A 26 3.93 -6.56 -11.57
C THR A 26 4.47 -5.14 -11.62
N ARG A 27 4.35 -4.39 -10.52
CA ARG A 27 4.82 -2.99 -10.38
C ARG A 27 6.24 -2.90 -9.84
N ILE A 28 6.86 -4.02 -9.48
CA ILE A 28 8.26 -4.09 -9.05
C ILE A 28 9.15 -4.17 -10.29
N ASP A 29 9.20 -3.06 -11.01
CA ASP A 29 9.89 -2.93 -12.30
C ASP A 29 11.08 -1.95 -12.22
N ALA A 30 11.64 -1.60 -13.37
CA ALA A 30 12.76 -0.66 -13.44
C ALA A 30 12.43 0.74 -12.87
N ALA A 31 11.17 1.19 -12.93
CA ALA A 31 10.77 2.48 -12.35
C ALA A 31 10.77 2.42 -10.82
N PHE A 32 10.27 1.32 -10.25
CA PHE A 32 10.36 1.05 -8.81
C PHE A 32 11.82 1.07 -8.33
N LEU A 33 12.71 0.33 -9.02
CA LEU A 33 14.13 0.28 -8.67
C LEU A 33 14.82 1.65 -8.77
N ARG A 34 14.44 2.48 -9.76
CA ARG A 34 14.94 3.87 -9.85
C ARG A 34 14.48 4.72 -8.67
N ALA A 35 13.21 4.63 -8.29
CA ALA A 35 12.69 5.37 -7.14
C ALA A 35 13.44 4.99 -5.84
N CYS A 36 13.69 3.69 -5.61
CA CYS A 36 14.49 3.23 -4.48
C CYS A 36 15.90 3.84 -4.48
N ARG A 37 16.58 3.85 -5.64
CA ARG A 37 17.92 4.47 -5.75
C ARG A 37 17.89 5.96 -5.43
N TYR A 38 16.94 6.72 -5.98
CA TYR A 38 16.81 8.15 -5.68
C TYR A 38 16.57 8.43 -4.20
N MET A 39 15.79 7.58 -3.51
CA MET A 39 15.57 7.72 -2.07
C MET A 39 16.84 7.42 -1.27
N LEU A 40 17.60 6.38 -1.64
CA LEU A 40 18.83 5.99 -0.96
C LEU A 40 19.99 6.98 -1.17
N GLU A 41 20.05 7.60 -2.35
CA GLU A 41 21.05 8.62 -2.71
C GLU A 41 20.66 10.02 -2.21
N CYS A 42 19.50 10.17 -1.57
CA CYS A 42 19.03 11.46 -1.06
C CYS A 42 19.89 11.93 0.12
N GLY A 43 20.79 12.89 -0.12
CA GLY A 43 21.58 13.55 0.93
C GLY A 43 20.80 14.53 1.83
N GLY A 44 19.49 14.65 1.62
CA GLY A 44 18.60 15.55 2.36
C GLY A 44 17.51 14.80 3.11
N ARG A 45 16.25 15.16 2.85
CA ARG A 45 15.09 14.48 3.44
C ARG A 45 14.10 14.09 2.35
N VAL A 46 13.55 12.88 2.45
CA VAL A 46 12.39 12.46 1.67
C VAL A 46 11.13 12.91 2.42
N VAL A 47 10.38 13.85 1.84
CA VAL A 47 9.15 14.37 2.45
C VAL A 47 7.95 13.67 1.83
N VAL A 48 7.16 12.99 2.65
CA VAL A 48 5.92 12.31 2.22
C VAL A 48 4.72 13.14 2.66
N LEU A 49 3.86 13.48 1.69
CA LEU A 49 2.68 14.33 1.91
C LEU A 49 1.45 13.65 1.31
N GLY A 50 0.29 13.84 1.92
CA GLY A 50 -0.97 13.32 1.40
C GLY A 50 -2.15 13.70 2.28
N MET A 51 -3.36 13.56 1.76
CA MET A 51 -4.60 13.88 2.45
C MET A 51 -5.44 12.62 2.71
N GLY A 52 -6.26 12.63 3.76
CA GLY A 52 -7.17 11.54 4.09
C GLY A 52 -6.46 10.20 4.34
N LYS A 53 -7.04 9.10 3.84
CA LYS A 53 -6.47 7.75 4.01
C LYS A 53 -5.03 7.65 3.52
N SER A 54 -4.72 8.26 2.37
CA SER A 54 -3.36 8.27 1.82
C SER A 54 -2.39 9.05 2.69
N GLY A 55 -2.84 10.16 3.31
CA GLY A 55 -2.05 10.88 4.31
C GLY A 55 -1.77 10.05 5.56
N HIS A 56 -2.77 9.30 6.05
CA HIS A 56 -2.59 8.40 7.19
C HIS A 56 -1.60 7.26 6.89
N ILE A 57 -1.58 6.72 5.67
CA ILE A 57 -0.56 5.74 5.27
C ILE A 57 0.81 6.39 5.12
N GLY A 58 0.87 7.56 4.48
CA GLY A 58 2.11 8.33 4.32
C GLY A 58 2.79 8.65 5.66
N GLY A 59 2.02 9.08 6.66
CA GLY A 59 2.52 9.33 8.02
C GLY A 59 2.90 8.08 8.82
N LYS A 60 2.65 6.87 8.32
CA LYS A 60 3.14 5.62 8.95
C LYS A 60 4.51 5.18 8.42
N ILE A 61 4.89 5.63 7.23
CA ILE A 61 6.10 5.18 6.52
C ILE A 61 7.21 6.25 6.50
N ALA A 62 6.93 7.44 7.00
CA ALA A 62 7.83 8.59 7.06
C ALA A 62 7.75 9.27 8.42
#